data_AF-A0A151EAG9-F1
#
_entry.id   AF-A0A151EAG9-F1
#
_cell.length_a   1.000
_cell.length_b   1.000
_cell.length_c   1.000
_cell.angle_alpha   90.00
_cell.angle_beta   90.00
_cell.angle_gamma   90.00
#
_symmetry.space_group_name_H-M   'P 1'
#
loop_
_entity.id
_entity.type
_entity.pdbx_description
1 polymer ?
#
loop_
_entity_poly.entity_id
_entity_poly.type
_entity_poly.pdbx_seq_one_letter_code
_entity_poly.pdbx_strand_id
1 'polypeptide(L)'
;MKKASMQLGINAIVVLIIALAILGLAMSFITNLFKGGESKLGGLIDRTDLPVHADSVNPLVFDFSDITVKAGRSAKLVVSVYNSDFGEDSVGLALVSCVDSAGTQLTLTSTDPDMTLASPSQVISRGTDGGYRAILGVNSAVLRGTYICSIAAGPVDTQGLVKLEEAVSQQLFVNVVV
;
A
#
# COMPACT_ATOMS: atom_id res chain seq x y z
N MET A 1 -11.29 -63.31 -24.94
CA MET A 1 -11.02 -62.25 -23.92
C MET A 1 -9.66 -61.56 -24.17
N LYS A 2 -9.42 -60.91 -25.32
CA LYS A 2 -8.17 -60.19 -25.64
C LYS A 2 -8.35 -58.72 -26.05
N LYS A 3 -9.57 -58.18 -25.95
CA LYS A 3 -9.89 -56.78 -26.34
C LYS A 3 -9.89 -55.79 -25.16
N ALA A 4 -9.92 -56.28 -23.92
CA ALA A 4 -10.04 -55.42 -22.73
C ALA A 4 -8.70 -54.80 -22.27
N SER A 5 -7.55 -55.45 -22.51
CA SER A 5 -6.24 -54.93 -22.07
C SER A 5 -5.68 -53.82 -22.96
N MET A 6 -6.19 -53.68 -24.19
CA MET A 6 -5.67 -52.69 -25.15
C MET A 6 -6.29 -51.29 -24.95
N GLN A 7 -7.49 -51.20 -24.36
CA GLN A 7 -8.11 -49.92 -23.99
C GLN A 7 -7.44 -49.28 -22.75
N LEU A 8 -6.86 -50.09 -21.86
CA LEU A 8 -6.26 -49.60 -20.62
C LEU A 8 -4.97 -48.79 -20.86
N GLY A 9 -4.16 -49.17 -21.86
CA GLY A 9 -2.94 -48.46 -22.22
C GLY A 9 -3.17 -47.09 -22.84
N ILE A 10 -4.23 -46.95 -23.65
CA ILE A 10 -4.57 -45.67 -24.32
C ILE A 10 -5.05 -44.65 -23.28
N ASN A 11 -5.92 -45.05 -22.37
CA ASN A 11 -6.44 -44.15 -21.33
C ASN A 11 -5.31 -43.63 -20.41
N ALA A 12 -4.31 -44.46 -20.11
CA ALA A 12 -3.17 -44.04 -19.30
C ALA A 12 -2.32 -42.96 -19.98
N ILE A 13 -2.06 -43.10 -21.29
CA ILE A 13 -1.31 -42.12 -22.07
C ILE A 13 -2.06 -40.79 -22.16
N VAL A 14 -3.38 -40.85 -22.35
CA VAL A 14 -4.23 -39.64 -22.43
C VAL A 14 -4.21 -38.87 -21.10
N VAL A 15 -4.36 -39.56 -19.96
CA VAL A 15 -4.30 -38.93 -18.63
C VAL A 15 -2.95 -38.26 -18.38
N LEU A 16 -1.86 -38.91 -18.81
CA LEU A 16 -0.51 -38.37 -18.65
C LEU A 16 -0.32 -37.07 -19.45
N ILE A 17 -0.80 -37.01 -20.69
CA ILE A 17 -0.71 -35.81 -21.53
C ILE A 17 -1.56 -34.67 -20.96
N ILE A 18 -2.76 -34.96 -20.47
CA ILE A 18 -3.63 -33.96 -19.82
C ILE A 18 -2.96 -33.40 -18.56
N ALA A 19 -2.34 -34.25 -17.74
CA ALA A 19 -1.63 -33.83 -16.54
C ALA A 19 -0.45 -32.89 -16.87
N LEU A 20 0.35 -33.22 -17.89
CA LEU A 20 1.45 -32.36 -18.35
C LEU A 20 0.96 -31.00 -18.87
N ALA A 21 -0.15 -30.99 -19.61
CA ALA A 21 -0.75 -29.75 -20.11
C ALA A 21 -1.27 -28.85 -18.97
N ILE A 22 -1.92 -29.43 -17.96
CA ILE A 22 -2.40 -28.70 -16.78
C ILE A 22 -1.23 -28.11 -15.99
N LEU A 23 -0.14 -28.88 -15.84
CA LEU A 23 1.04 -28.43 -15.10
C LEU A 23 1.75 -27.27 -15.81
N GLY A 24 1.84 -27.32 -17.15
CA GLY A 24 2.35 -26.22 -17.97
C GLY A 24 1.50 -24.94 -17.88
N LEU A 25 0.17 -25.08 -17.92
CA LEU A 25 -0.75 -23.96 -17.75
C LEU A 25 -0.68 -23.35 -16.35
N ALA A 26 -0.55 -24.17 -15.31
CA ALA A 26 -0.40 -23.70 -13.92
C ALA A 26 0.88 -22.88 -13.74
N MET A 27 2.01 -23.33 -14.29
CA MET A 27 3.29 -22.62 -14.19
C MET A 27 3.27 -21.28 -14.95
N SER A 28 2.65 -21.24 -16.13
CA SER A 28 2.43 -20.01 -16.91
C SER A 28 1.51 -19.03 -16.18
N PHE A 29 0.44 -19.52 -15.56
CA PHE A 29 -0.47 -18.68 -14.76
C PHE A 29 0.23 -18.08 -13.55
N ILE A 30 1.00 -18.89 -12.80
CA ILE A 30 1.76 -18.44 -11.63
C ILE A 30 2.76 -17.34 -12.02
N THR A 31 3.56 -17.57 -13.07
CA THR A 31 4.56 -16.59 -13.51
C THR A 31 3.93 -15.28 -14.02
N ASN A 32 2.78 -15.35 -14.69
CA ASN A 32 2.06 -14.15 -15.14
C ASN A 32 1.36 -13.41 -13.98
N LEU A 33 0.85 -14.14 -12.98
CA LEU A 33 0.26 -13.55 -11.78
C LEU A 33 1.31 -12.81 -10.96
N PHE A 34 2.50 -13.39 -10.76
CA PHE A 34 3.59 -12.74 -10.02
C PHE A 34 4.17 -11.54 -10.78
N LYS A 35 4.43 -11.64 -12.09
CA LYS A 35 4.85 -10.49 -12.91
C LYS A 35 3.81 -9.36 -12.93
N GLY A 36 2.53 -9.71 -12.96
CA GLY A 36 1.44 -8.72 -12.88
C GLY A 36 1.25 -8.13 -11.48
N GLY A 37 1.48 -8.92 -10.43
CA GLY A 37 1.38 -8.54 -9.03
C GLY A 37 2.50 -7.61 -8.57
N GLU A 38 3.72 -7.83 -9.02
CA GLU A 38 4.90 -6.99 -8.69
C GLU A 38 4.75 -5.55 -9.23
N SER A 39 4.05 -5.38 -10.36
CA SER A 39 3.71 -4.05 -10.89
C SER A 39 2.62 -3.31 -10.10
N LYS A 40 1.87 -4.02 -9.24
CA LYS A 40 0.72 -3.48 -8.48
C LYS A 40 0.94 -3.45 -6.97
N LEU A 41 1.75 -4.34 -6.43
CA LEU A 41 2.25 -4.36 -5.07
C LEU A 41 3.60 -3.66 -5.11
N GLY A 42 3.57 -2.33 -5.00
CA GLY A 42 4.71 -1.44 -5.19
C GLY A 42 5.98 -2.01 -4.60
N GLY A 43 6.87 -2.45 -5.50
CA GLY A 43 8.26 -2.71 -5.15
C GLY A 43 8.78 -1.53 -4.34
N LEU A 44 9.44 -1.87 -3.25
CA LEU A 44 10.31 -1.00 -2.46
C LEU A 44 10.90 0.05 -3.40
N ILE A 45 10.52 1.33 -3.22
CA ILE A 45 11.12 2.38 -4.03
C ILE A 45 12.60 2.39 -3.67
N ASP A 46 13.45 2.07 -4.65
CA ASP A 46 14.88 2.29 -4.49
C ASP A 46 15.10 3.79 -4.29
N ARG A 47 15.94 4.18 -3.32
CA ARG A 47 16.05 5.56 -2.83
C ARG A 47 16.25 6.60 -3.94
N THR A 48 16.81 6.19 -5.08
CA THR A 48 17.07 7.01 -6.26
C THR A 48 15.83 7.40 -7.08
N ASP A 49 14.68 6.74 -6.88
CA ASP A 49 13.45 6.99 -7.63
C ASP A 49 12.43 7.85 -6.87
N LEU A 50 12.82 8.40 -5.71
CA LEU A 50 11.99 9.36 -4.99
C LEU A 50 12.16 10.75 -5.60
N PRO A 51 11.08 11.40 -6.06
CA PRO A 51 11.17 12.78 -6.55
C PRO A 51 11.49 13.78 -5.43
N VAL A 52 11.27 13.40 -4.17
CA VAL A 52 11.47 14.26 -3.00
C VAL A 52 12.13 13.49 -1.86
N HIS A 53 13.09 14.13 -1.21
CA HIS A 53 13.85 13.58 -0.09
C HIS A 53 13.53 14.35 1.20
N ALA A 54 13.21 13.61 2.26
CA ALA A 54 13.10 14.14 3.60
C ALA A 54 14.49 14.28 4.24
N ASP A 55 14.63 15.24 5.16
CA ASP A 55 15.88 15.50 5.87
C ASP A 55 15.62 15.78 7.36
N SER A 56 16.68 16.07 8.12
CA SER A 56 16.58 16.35 9.55
C SER A 56 15.74 17.59 9.91
N VAL A 57 15.54 18.51 8.96
CA VAL A 57 14.75 19.74 9.15
C VAL A 57 13.29 19.49 8.75
N ASN A 58 13.08 18.75 7.67
CA ASN A 58 11.77 18.35 7.15
C ASN A 58 11.68 16.83 7.11
N PRO A 59 11.37 16.18 8.25
CA PRO A 59 11.49 14.73 8.39
C PRO A 59 10.36 13.95 7.74
N LEU A 60 9.32 14.63 7.27
CA LEU A 60 8.22 14.07 6.50
C LEU A 60 8.00 15.02 5.33
N VAL A 61 8.00 14.48 4.10
CA VAL A 61 7.77 15.27 2.90
C VAL A 61 6.93 14.49 1.90
N PHE A 62 5.94 15.15 1.33
CA PHE A 62 5.11 14.63 0.25
C PHE A 62 5.63 15.13 -1.11
N ASP A 63 5.43 14.33 -2.15
CA ASP A 63 5.66 14.76 -3.54
C ASP A 63 4.72 15.92 -3.96
N PHE A 64 3.61 16.11 -3.24
CA PHE A 64 2.63 17.15 -3.50
C PHE A 64 1.96 17.63 -2.22
N SER A 65 1.56 18.91 -2.21
CA SER A 65 0.82 19.55 -1.10
C SER A 65 -0.65 19.20 -1.08
N ASP A 66 -1.21 18.85 -2.24
CA ASP A 66 -2.62 18.59 -2.44
C ASP A 66 -2.83 17.36 -3.33
N ILE A 67 -3.88 16.61 -3.04
CA ILE A 67 -4.28 15.45 -3.83
C ILE A 67 -5.75 15.48 -4.13
N THR A 68 -6.11 15.16 -5.38
CA THR A 68 -7.51 15.02 -5.78
C THR A 68 -7.88 13.54 -5.82
N VAL A 69 -8.91 13.15 -5.06
CA VAL A 69 -9.40 11.77 -4.98
C VAL A 69 -10.89 11.74 -5.28
N LYS A 70 -11.35 10.75 -6.05
CA LYS A 70 -12.78 10.53 -6.26
C LYS A 70 -13.39 9.84 -5.04
N ALA A 71 -14.59 10.23 -4.65
CA ALA A 71 -15.34 9.50 -3.61
C ALA A 71 -15.50 8.02 -4.01
N GLY A 72 -15.26 7.11 -3.07
CA GLY A 72 -15.26 5.66 -3.31
C GLY A 72 -14.05 5.14 -4.09
N ARG A 73 -13.03 5.97 -4.32
CA ARG A 73 -11.77 5.58 -4.98
C ARG A 73 -10.59 5.81 -4.05
N SER A 74 -9.45 5.31 -4.49
CA SER A 74 -8.17 5.53 -3.84
C SER A 74 -7.21 6.26 -4.75
N ALA A 75 -6.25 6.95 -4.13
CA ALA A 75 -5.14 7.56 -4.82
C ALA A 75 -3.81 7.12 -4.20
N LYS A 76 -2.75 7.16 -5.01
CA LYS A 76 -1.40 6.79 -4.57
C LYS A 76 -0.68 8.02 -4.06
N LEU A 77 -0.04 7.87 -2.90
CA LEU A 77 0.82 8.86 -2.28
C LEU A 77 2.26 8.36 -2.33
N VAL A 78 3.18 9.26 -2.62
CA VAL A 78 4.61 9.04 -2.44
C VAL A 78 5.06 9.97 -1.33
N VAL A 79 5.64 9.38 -0.29
CA VAL A 79 6.03 10.08 0.94
C VAL A 79 7.47 9.73 1.25
N SER A 80 8.31 10.71 1.52
CA SER A 80 9.65 10.49 2.04
C SER A 80 9.67 10.77 3.54
N VAL A 81 10.30 9.89 4.30
CA VAL A 81 10.43 9.97 5.76
C VAL A 81 11.89 9.89 6.12
N TYR A 82 12.37 10.87 6.88
CA TYR A 82 13.71 10.87 7.45
C TYR A 82 13.68 10.31 8.86
N ASN A 83 14.48 9.28 9.13
CA ASN A 83 14.63 8.74 10.48
C ASN A 83 15.63 9.60 11.27
N SER A 84 15.13 10.61 11.98
CA SER A 84 15.92 11.42 12.90
C SER A 84 16.26 10.66 14.19
N ASP A 85 15.30 9.94 14.77
CA ASP A 85 15.53 9.11 15.96
C ASP A 85 14.41 8.08 16.29
N PHE A 86 13.73 7.50 15.30
CA PHE A 86 12.70 6.48 15.53
C PHE A 86 13.25 5.12 16.01
N GLY A 87 14.58 4.98 16.16
CA GLY A 87 15.26 3.71 16.46
C GLY A 87 15.54 2.84 15.22
N GLU A 88 15.91 1.57 15.44
CA GLU A 88 16.02 0.53 14.39
C GLU A 88 14.69 -0.19 14.13
N ASP A 89 13.64 0.21 14.85
CA ASP A 89 12.30 -0.34 14.69
C ASP A 89 11.68 0.10 13.37
N SER A 90 10.87 -0.79 12.77
CA SER A 90 10.21 -0.52 11.51
C SER A 90 9.39 0.78 11.61
N VAL A 91 9.47 1.63 10.57
CA VAL A 91 8.76 2.91 10.50
C VAL A 91 7.54 2.73 9.60
N GLY A 92 6.41 3.30 10.00
CA GLY A 92 5.14 3.25 9.25
C GLY A 92 4.51 4.62 9.09
N LEU A 93 3.47 4.67 8.26
CA LEU A 93 2.62 5.86 8.09
C LEU A 93 1.23 5.60 8.67
N ALA A 94 0.64 6.62 9.27
CA ALA A 94 -0.72 6.60 9.80
C ALA A 94 -1.47 7.89 9.46
N LEU A 95 -2.77 7.76 9.23
CA LEU A 95 -3.68 8.89 9.12
C LEU A 95 -4.22 9.20 10.51
N VAL A 96 -3.87 10.38 11.05
CA VAL A 96 -4.18 10.75 12.45
C VAL A 96 -5.53 11.44 12.55
N SER A 97 -5.76 12.42 11.68
CA SER A 97 -6.97 13.22 11.68
C SER A 97 -7.24 13.76 10.29
N CYS A 98 -8.51 13.87 9.92
CA CYS A 98 -8.93 14.64 8.76
C CYS A 98 -10.09 15.53 9.18
N VAL A 99 -10.03 16.80 8.79
CA VAL A 99 -11.10 17.77 9.05
C VAL A 99 -11.58 18.38 7.74
N ASP A 100 -12.86 18.68 7.64
CA ASP A 100 -13.40 19.44 6.52
C ASP A 100 -13.08 20.96 6.65
N SER A 101 -13.48 21.74 5.64
CA SER A 101 -13.35 23.21 5.67
C SER A 101 -14.10 23.91 6.80
N ALA A 102 -15.06 23.24 7.45
CA ALA A 102 -15.82 23.74 8.58
C ALA A 102 -15.22 23.30 9.94
N GLY A 103 -14.15 22.50 9.94
CA GLY A 103 -13.52 21.95 11.14
C GLY A 103 -14.20 20.68 11.68
N THR A 104 -15.13 20.08 10.94
CA THR A 104 -15.76 18.82 11.32
C THR A 104 -14.76 17.68 11.12
N GLN A 105 -14.54 16.89 12.16
CA GLN A 105 -13.62 15.75 12.12
C GLN A 105 -14.27 14.53 11.45
N LEU A 106 -13.55 13.92 10.52
CA LEU A 106 -13.94 12.66 9.89
C LEU A 106 -13.69 11.47 10.82
N THR A 107 -14.45 10.40 10.61
CA THR A 107 -14.34 9.17 11.38
C THR A 107 -13.29 8.25 10.73
N LEU A 108 -12.16 8.04 11.43
CA LEU A 108 -11.03 7.26 10.91
C LEU A 108 -10.85 5.88 11.55
N THR A 109 -11.49 5.62 12.69
CA THR A 109 -11.25 4.43 13.53
C THR A 109 -12.46 3.49 13.63
N SER A 110 -13.41 3.58 12.70
CA SER A 110 -14.61 2.72 12.66
C SER A 110 -14.42 1.51 11.75
N THR A 111 -15.38 0.58 11.79
CA THR A 111 -15.50 -0.54 10.82
C THR A 111 -15.74 -0.07 9.38
N ASP A 112 -16.17 1.18 9.21
CA ASP A 112 -16.37 1.84 7.92
C ASP A 112 -15.84 3.28 7.99
N PRO A 113 -14.52 3.47 7.89
CA PRO A 113 -13.89 4.79 8.03
C PRO A 113 -14.11 5.64 6.78
N ASP A 114 -14.26 6.95 7.00
CA ASP A 114 -14.44 7.94 5.93
C ASP A 114 -13.21 8.00 5.01
N MET A 115 -12.02 7.90 5.60
CA MET A 115 -10.75 7.85 4.89
C MET A 115 -9.81 6.82 5.53
N THR A 116 -8.98 6.21 4.69
CA THR A 116 -7.97 5.23 5.13
C THR A 116 -6.63 5.52 4.49
N LEU A 117 -5.56 5.25 5.23
CA LEU A 117 -4.21 5.26 4.70
C LEU A 117 -3.60 3.87 4.90
N ALA A 118 -3.19 3.24 3.80
CA ALA A 118 -2.51 1.96 3.82
C ALA A 118 -1.10 2.11 3.25
N SER A 119 -0.09 1.68 4.00
CA SER A 119 1.30 1.63 3.56
C SER A 119 2.00 0.45 4.22
N PRO A 120 2.93 -0.25 3.53
CA PRO A 120 3.82 -1.18 4.20
C PRO A 120 4.75 -0.42 5.15
N SER A 121 5.03 -0.98 6.32
CA SER A 121 6.11 -0.49 7.17
C SER A 121 7.47 -0.95 6.62
N GLN A 122 8.52 -0.19 6.88
CA GLN A 122 9.86 -0.51 6.41
C GLN A 122 10.92 -0.06 7.42
N VAL A 123 12.04 -0.77 7.43
CA VAL A 123 13.19 -0.39 8.28
C VAL A 123 13.93 0.75 7.60
N ILE A 124 14.03 1.89 8.30
CA ILE A 124 14.81 3.05 7.86
C ILE A 124 15.96 3.20 8.85
N SER A 125 17.20 3.11 8.38
CA SER A 125 18.36 3.32 9.27
C SER A 125 18.39 4.74 9.81
N ARG A 126 18.84 4.91 11.05
CA ARG A 126 18.99 6.21 11.68
C ARG A 126 19.86 7.15 10.83
N GLY A 127 19.43 8.40 10.72
CA GLY A 127 20.11 9.44 9.95
C GLY A 127 19.91 9.32 8.43
N THR A 128 19.05 8.42 7.97
CA THR A 128 18.74 8.22 6.55
C THR A 128 17.25 8.40 6.28
N ASP A 129 16.91 8.66 5.03
CA ASP A 129 15.54 8.71 4.55
C ASP A 129 15.08 7.37 3.93
N GLY A 130 13.77 7.19 3.88
CA GLY A 130 13.10 6.07 3.25
C GLY A 130 11.81 6.53 2.56
N GLY A 131 11.56 5.99 1.38
CA GLY A 131 10.39 6.30 0.58
C GLY A 131 9.25 5.33 0.82
N TYR A 132 8.03 5.83 0.91
CA TYR A 132 6.80 5.05 1.05
C TYR A 132 5.90 5.26 -0.15
N ARG A 133 5.28 4.17 -0.60
CA ARG A 133 4.07 4.22 -1.42
C ARG A 133 2.89 3.95 -0.50
N ALA A 134 2.09 4.97 -0.25
CA ALA A 134 0.86 4.83 0.51
C ALA A 134 -0.36 4.91 -0.44
N ILE A 135 -1.45 4.29 -0.02
CA ILE A 135 -2.74 4.35 -0.70
C ILE A 135 -3.69 5.09 0.23
N LEU A 136 -4.18 6.25 -0.22
CA LEU A 136 -5.23 7.00 0.45
C LEU A 136 -6.58 6.57 -0.15
N GLY A 137 -7.38 5.86 0.63
CA GLY A 137 -8.75 5.49 0.26
C GLY A 137 -9.76 6.50 0.80
N VAL A 138 -10.74 6.88 -0.01
CA VAL A 138 -11.85 7.75 0.39
C VAL A 138 -13.16 6.97 0.23
N ASN A 139 -13.96 6.90 1.29
CA ASN A 139 -15.26 6.25 1.26
C ASN A 139 -16.21 6.99 0.30
N SER A 140 -17.15 6.26 -0.32
CA SER A 140 -18.20 6.86 -1.16
C SER A 140 -19.14 7.80 -0.40
N ALA A 141 -19.24 7.67 0.93
CA ALA A 141 -20.06 8.52 1.78
C ALA A 141 -19.44 9.91 2.02
N VAL A 142 -18.14 10.09 1.76
CA VAL A 142 -17.46 11.37 1.95
C VAL A 142 -17.95 12.38 0.92
N LEU A 143 -18.41 13.52 1.41
CA LEU A 143 -18.93 14.60 0.58
C LEU A 143 -17.80 15.27 -0.21
N ARG A 144 -18.16 15.82 -1.38
CA ARG A 144 -17.27 16.66 -2.17
C ARG A 144 -16.80 17.85 -1.34
N GLY A 145 -15.50 18.10 -1.33
CA GLY A 145 -14.92 19.21 -0.57
C GLY A 145 -13.40 19.08 -0.44
N THR A 146 -12.81 20.05 0.26
CA THR A 146 -11.39 20.02 0.62
C THR A 146 -11.28 19.65 2.10
N TYR A 147 -10.44 18.66 2.37
CA TYR A 147 -10.15 18.16 3.71
C TYR A 147 -8.68 18.41 4.03
N ILE A 148 -8.40 18.73 5.29
CA ILE A 148 -7.05 18.88 5.82
C ILE A 148 -6.76 17.64 6.64
N CYS A 149 -5.88 16.78 6.12
CA CYS A 149 -5.50 15.53 6.76
C CYS A 149 -4.11 15.64 7.36
N SER A 150 -3.94 15.15 8.59
CA SER A 150 -2.64 14.99 9.25
C SER A 150 -2.18 13.55 9.07
N ILE A 151 -1.05 13.37 8.40
CA ILE A 151 -0.39 12.08 8.24
C ILE A 151 0.83 12.10 9.13
N ALA A 152 0.98 11.04 9.92
CA ALA A 152 2.13 10.85 10.81
C ALA A 152 3.01 9.71 10.34
N ALA A 153 4.31 9.87 10.50
CA ALA A 153 5.32 8.86 10.31
C ALA A 153 6.06 8.61 11.63
N GLY A 154 6.23 7.36 12.00
CA GLY A 154 6.87 7.00 13.26
C GLY A 154 7.08 5.49 13.40
N PRO A 155 7.69 5.05 14.51
CA PRO A 155 7.94 3.64 14.75
C PRO A 155 6.62 2.87 14.87
N VAL A 156 6.58 1.66 14.33
CA VAL A 156 5.43 0.77 14.48
C VAL A 156 5.57 -0.12 15.72
N ASP A 157 4.44 -0.40 16.36
CA ASP A 157 4.35 -1.36 17.45
C ASP A 157 4.28 -2.82 16.94
N THR A 158 4.15 -3.76 17.87
CA THR A 158 4.02 -5.20 17.56
C THR A 158 2.76 -5.56 16.79
N GLN A 159 1.77 -4.67 16.72
CA GLN A 159 0.54 -4.82 15.94
C GLN A 159 0.63 -4.14 14.57
N GLY A 160 1.77 -3.50 14.26
CA GLY A 160 1.99 -2.77 13.02
C GLY A 160 1.36 -1.38 13.00
N LEU A 161 0.96 -0.85 14.16
CA LEU A 161 0.39 0.49 14.30
C LEU A 161 1.47 1.51 14.63
N VAL A 162 1.37 2.72 14.08
CA VAL A 162 2.32 3.79 14.34
C VAL A 162 2.14 4.33 15.76
N LYS A 163 3.23 4.39 16.53
CA LYS A 163 3.28 5.04 17.84
C LYS A 163 3.27 6.55 17.67
N LEU A 164 2.12 7.18 17.89
CA LEU A 164 1.92 8.61 17.62
C LEU A 164 2.72 9.54 18.56
N GLU A 165 3.14 9.06 19.73
CA GLU A 165 3.92 9.86 20.70
C GLU A 165 5.34 10.18 20.20
N GLU A 166 5.88 9.33 19.33
CA GLU A 166 7.23 9.45 18.75
C GLU A 166 7.17 9.80 17.25
N ALA A 167 5.98 10.09 16.74
CA ALA A 167 5.75 10.32 15.32
C ALA A 167 5.88 11.80 14.95
N VAL A 168 6.38 12.05 13.75
CA VAL A 168 6.33 13.36 13.09
C VAL A 168 5.14 13.42 12.16
N SER A 169 4.39 14.51 12.23
CA SER A 169 3.18 14.69 11.42
C SER A 169 3.30 15.88 10.49
N GLN A 170 2.71 15.75 9.30
CA GLN A 170 2.60 16.82 8.34
C GLN A 170 1.19 16.81 7.71
N GLN A 171 0.72 18.00 7.37
CA GLN A 171 -0.60 18.19 6.77
C GLN A 171 -0.57 17.97 5.26
N LEU A 172 -1.65 17.38 4.74
CA LEU A 172 -1.93 17.16 3.33
C LEU A 172 -3.36 17.62 3.02
N PHE A 173 -3.52 18.38 1.94
CA PHE A 173 -4.84 18.78 1.47
C PHE A 173 -5.44 17.70 0.56
N VAL A 174 -6.61 17.20 0.91
CA VAL A 174 -7.32 16.15 0.15
C VAL A 174 -8.58 16.76 -0.46
N ASN A 175 -8.58 16.91 -1.77
CA ASN A 175 -9.73 17.38 -2.55
C ASN A 175 -10.57 16.18 -3.00
N VAL A 176 -11.74 15.99 -2.39
CA VAL A 176 -12.67 14.94 -2.76
C VAL A 176 -13.59 15.44 -3.86
N VAL A 177 -13.64 14.72 -4.97
CA VAL A 177 -14.51 14.99 -6.13
C VAL A 177 -15.45 13.80 -6.40
N VAL A 178 -16.54 14.03 -7.11
CA VAL A 178 -17.52 12.99 -7.48
C VAL A 178 -17.30 12.56 -8.94
#